data_AF-A0A150H0N5-F1
#
_entry.id   AF-A0A150H0N5-F1
#
_cell.length_a   1.000
_cell.length_b   1.000
_cell.length_c   1.000
_cell.angle_alpha   90.00
_cell.angle_beta   90.00
_cell.angle_gamma   90.00
#
_symmetry.space_group_name_H-M   'P 1'
#
loop_
_entity.id
_entity.type
_entity.pdbx_description
1 polymer ?
#
loop_
_entity_poly.entity_id
_entity_poly.type
_entity_poly.pdbx_seq_one_letter_code
_entity_poly.pdbx_strand_id
1 'polypeptide(L)'
;MAWRNALSKSMQELREFVLGNYAEMKKANPQFPILVRECAGAEAKLTARYDFGVEKSVSVQGASSNAVLEKLNELIKAGETMPK
;
A
#
# COMPACT_ATOMS: atom_id res chain seq x y z
N MET A 1 -6.50 -27.60 6.35
CA MET A 1 -7.15 -26.85 5.24
C MET A 1 -8.11 -25.78 5.82
N ALA A 2 -7.64 -24.94 6.77
CA ALA A 2 -8.50 -24.04 7.56
C ALA A 2 -7.87 -22.66 7.84
N TRP A 3 -6.87 -22.24 7.07
CA TRP A 3 -6.14 -20.98 7.32
C TRP A 3 -6.50 -19.85 6.32
N ARG A 4 -7.43 -20.11 5.39
CA ARG A 4 -7.89 -19.14 4.38
C ARG A 4 -8.92 -18.12 4.91
N ASN A 5 -9.51 -18.33 6.09
CA ASN A 5 -10.77 -17.66 6.48
C ASN A 5 -10.71 -16.77 7.74
N ALA A 6 -9.56 -16.18 8.08
CA ALA A 6 -9.46 -15.23 9.21
C ALA A 6 -9.08 -13.81 8.79
N LEU A 7 -9.28 -13.44 7.52
CA LEU A 7 -9.11 -12.06 7.07
C LEU A 7 -10.44 -11.32 7.19
N SER A 8 -10.44 -10.18 7.88
CA SER A 8 -11.60 -9.29 7.89
C SER A 8 -11.96 -8.90 6.46
N LYS A 9 -13.24 -8.61 6.20
CA LYS A 9 -13.75 -8.22 4.88
C LYS A 9 -12.90 -7.11 4.25
N SER A 10 -12.53 -6.10 5.04
CA SER A 10 -11.67 -4.99 4.62
C SER A 10 -10.29 -5.44 4.11
N MET A 11 -9.70 -6.48 4.71
CA MET A 11 -8.39 -6.97 4.29
C MET A 11 -8.46 -7.82 3.01
N GLN A 12 -9.58 -8.50 2.78
CA GLN A 12 -9.83 -9.20 1.52
C GLN A 12 -9.96 -8.20 0.35
N GLU A 13 -10.71 -7.12 0.55
CA GLU A 13 -10.85 -6.03 -0.44
C GLU A 13 -9.49 -5.37 -0.76
N LEU A 14 -8.68 -5.08 0.26
CA LEU A 14 -7.32 -4.54 0.07
C LEU A 14 -6.42 -5.48 -0.71
N ARG A 15 -6.52 -6.79 -0.47
CA ARG A 15 -5.75 -7.80 -1.19
C ARG A 15 -6.13 -7.85 -2.66
N GLU A 16 -7.42 -7.89 -2.95
CA GLU A 16 -7.94 -7.87 -4.33
C GLU A 16 -7.51 -6.60 -5.07
N PHE A 17 -7.54 -5.46 -4.38
CA PHE A 17 -7.03 -4.19 -4.91
C PHE A 17 -5.55 -4.29 -5.29
N VAL A 18 -4.69 -4.81 -4.42
CA VAL A 18 -3.26 -4.97 -4.73
C VAL A 18 -3.07 -5.94 -5.89
N LEU A 19 -3.75 -7.10 -5.88
CA LEU A 19 -3.61 -8.11 -6.95
C LEU A 19 -4.02 -7.58 -8.33
N GLY A 20 -5.10 -6.78 -8.40
CA GLY A 20 -5.58 -6.19 -9.65
C GLY A 20 -4.67 -5.10 -10.21
N ASN A 21 -4.08 -4.26 -9.35
CA ASN A 21 -3.36 -3.07 -9.78
C ASN A 21 -1.82 -3.25 -9.82
N TYR A 22 -1.27 -4.18 -9.06
CA TYR A 22 0.19 -4.31 -8.87
C TYR A 22 0.95 -4.55 -10.17
N ALA A 23 0.42 -5.37 -11.08
CA ALA A 23 1.08 -5.70 -12.34
C ALA A 23 1.26 -4.45 -13.22
N GLU A 24 0.25 -3.59 -13.30
CA GLU A 24 0.31 -2.35 -14.08
C GLU A 24 1.22 -1.33 -13.41
N MET A 25 1.09 -1.16 -12.08
CA MET A 25 1.96 -0.25 -11.31
C MET A 25 3.44 -0.60 -11.46
N LYS A 26 3.77 -1.90 -11.44
CA LYS A 26 5.16 -2.37 -11.58
C LYS A 26 5.67 -2.24 -13.01
N LYS A 27 4.82 -2.44 -14.01
CA LYS A 27 5.16 -2.19 -15.43
C LYS A 27 5.43 -0.72 -15.69
N ALA A 28 4.63 0.18 -15.12
CA ALA A 28 4.82 1.61 -15.25
C ALA A 28 6.12 2.10 -14.57
N ASN A 29 6.52 1.48 -13.46
CA ASN A 29 7.70 1.87 -12.68
C ASN A 29 8.64 0.68 -12.41
N PRO A 30 9.39 0.20 -13.42
CA PRO A 30 10.17 -1.03 -13.30
C PRO A 30 11.31 -0.93 -12.28
N GLN A 31 11.98 0.23 -12.21
CA GLN A 31 13.06 0.50 -11.26
C GLN A 31 12.56 0.83 -9.84
N PHE A 32 11.28 1.17 -9.67
CA PHE A 32 10.73 1.52 -8.37
C PHE A 32 10.41 0.26 -7.55
N PRO A 33 10.97 0.10 -6.34
CA PRO A 33 10.69 -1.06 -5.50
C PRO A 33 9.33 -0.92 -4.80
N ILE A 34 8.33 -1.64 -5.31
CA ILE A 34 7.02 -1.78 -4.65
C ILE A 34 7.04 -3.05 -3.80
N LEU A 35 6.99 -2.91 -2.49
CA LEU A 35 7.07 -4.03 -1.55
C LEU A 35 5.70 -4.35 -0.96
N VAL A 36 5.19 -5.55 -1.25
CA VAL A 36 3.96 -6.08 -0.63
C VAL A 36 4.35 -7.04 0.48
N ARG A 37 3.83 -6.81 1.69
CA ARG A 37 4.08 -7.63 2.88
C ARG A 37 2.75 -8.05 3.48
N GLU A 38 2.34 -9.28 3.21
CA GLU A 38 1.19 -9.89 3.89
C GLU A 38 1.61 -10.26 5.33
N CYS A 39 0.87 -9.78 6.33
CA CYS A 39 1.12 -10.08 7.74
C CYS A 39 -0.20 -10.33 8.48
N ALA A 40 -0.24 -11.39 9.29
CA ALA A 40 -1.41 -11.70 10.11
C ALA A 40 -1.30 -11.02 11.48
N GLY A 41 -2.39 -10.37 11.93
CA GLY A 41 -2.43 -9.66 13.21
C GLY A 41 -1.80 -8.26 13.22
N ALA A 42 -1.29 -7.79 12.07
CA ALA A 42 -0.79 -6.44 11.90
C ALA A 42 -1.83 -5.52 11.24
N GLU A 43 -1.78 -4.24 11.60
CA GLU A 43 -2.58 -3.20 10.96
C GLU A 43 -2.17 -3.00 9.50
N ALA A 44 -3.16 -2.86 8.62
CA ALA A 44 -2.94 -2.55 7.22
C ALA A 44 -2.39 -1.13 7.10
N LYS A 45 -1.16 -0.99 6.63
CA LYS A 45 -0.49 0.30 6.47
C LYS A 45 0.20 0.43 5.12
N LEU A 46 0.17 1.63 4.56
CA LEU A 46 1.03 2.06 3.47
C LEU A 46 2.24 2.78 4.06
N THR A 47 3.42 2.51 3.54
CA THR A 47 4.65 3.20 3.96
C THR A 47 5.44 3.59 2.73
N ALA A 48 5.74 4.87 2.61
CA ALA A 48 6.60 5.42 1.57
C ALA A 48 7.91 5.89 2.21
N ARG A 49 9.02 5.53 1.55
CA ARG A 49 10.37 5.98 1.91
C ARG A 49 10.84 6.97 0.86
N TYR A 50 11.36 8.10 1.32
CA TYR A 50 11.92 9.17 0.52
C TYR A 50 13.44 9.25 0.76
N ASP A 51 14.08 10.21 0.09
CA ASP A 51 15.50 10.49 0.27
C ASP A 51 15.82 10.91 1.72
N PHE A 52 17.11 10.85 2.07
CA PHE A 52 17.61 11.12 3.42
C PHE A 52 17.01 10.24 4.53
N GLY A 53 16.43 9.09 4.17
CA GLY A 53 15.87 8.13 5.12
C GLY A 53 14.54 8.56 5.74
N VAL A 54 13.85 9.54 5.14
CA VAL A 54 12.53 9.98 5.62
C VAL A 54 11.48 8.93 5.25
N GLU A 55 10.72 8.45 6.23
CA GLU A 55 9.61 7.52 6.02
C GLU A 55 8.29 8.13 6.47
N LYS A 56 7.23 7.96 5.67
CA LYS A 56 5.85 8.28 6.06
C LYS A 56 5.00 7.03 6.02
N SER A 57 4.34 6.74 7.12
CA SER A 57 3.38 5.64 7.24
C SER A 57 1.97 6.18 7.41
N VAL A 58 1.02 5.59 6.69
CA VAL A 58 -0.41 5.90 6.79
C VAL A 58 -1.18 4.61 6.99
N SER A 59 -2.05 4.58 8.01
CA SER A 59 -2.97 3.46 8.20
C SER A 59 -4.04 3.48 7.11
N VAL A 60 -4.31 2.29 6.55
CA VAL A 60 -5.38 2.04 5.59
C VAL A 60 -6.32 0.95 6.11
N GLN A 61 -6.31 0.68 7.42
CA GLN A 61 -7.18 -0.33 8.01
C GLN A 61 -8.65 0.10 7.91
N GLY A 62 -9.47 -0.76 7.30
CA GLY A 62 -10.89 -0.46 7.06
C GLY A 62 -11.14 0.55 5.93
N ALA A 63 -10.11 1.02 5.23
CA ALA A 63 -10.26 1.90 4.09
C ALA A 63 -10.78 1.12 2.85
N SER A 64 -11.61 1.77 2.06
CA SER A 64 -12.03 1.25 0.74
C SER A 64 -10.92 1.41 -0.28
N SER A 65 -10.98 0.67 -1.39
CA SER A 65 -10.00 0.76 -2.49
C SER A 65 -9.79 2.19 -3.01
N ASN A 66 -10.85 3.00 -3.06
CA ASN A 66 -10.76 4.41 -3.47
C ASN A 66 -10.01 5.26 -2.45
N ALA A 67 -10.30 5.08 -1.16
CA ALA A 67 -9.59 5.79 -0.10
C ALA A 67 -8.10 5.42 -0.06
N VAL A 68 -7.77 4.16 -0.38
CA VAL A 68 -6.37 3.68 -0.48
C VAL A 68 -5.65 4.40 -1.64
N LEU A 69 -6.31 4.57 -2.78
CA LEU A 69 -5.77 5.34 -3.91
C LEU A 69 -5.55 6.81 -3.55
N GLU A 70 -6.48 7.42 -2.83
CA GLU A 70 -6.32 8.80 -2.34
C GLU A 70 -5.11 8.93 -1.41
N LYS A 71 -4.94 8.00 -0.46
CA LYS A 71 -3.78 7.97 0.43
C LYS A 71 -2.47 7.71 -0.31
N LEU A 72 -2.48 6.87 -1.34
CA LEU A 72 -1.32 6.67 -2.20
C LEU A 72 -0.94 7.97 -2.93
N ASN A 73 -1.92 8.69 -3.48
CA ASN A 73 -1.70 9.97 -4.13
C ASN A 73 -1.18 11.04 -3.17
N GLU A 74 -1.65 11.05 -1.91
CA GLU A 74 -1.14 11.92 -0.85
C GLU A 74 0.36 11.67 -0.59
N LEU A 75 0.78 10.40 -0.52
CA LEU A 75 2.18 10.02 -0.35
C LEU A 75 3.05 10.40 -1.57
N ILE A 76 2.52 10.29 -2.79
CA ILE A 76 3.23 10.69 -4.01
C ILE A 76 3.47 12.21 -4.00
N LYS A 77 2.42 13.02 -3.78
CA LYS A 77 2.52 14.48 -3.69
C LYS A 77 3.46 14.93 -2.57
N ALA A 78 3.43 14.23 -1.44
CA ALA A 78 4.35 14.50 -0.35
C ALA A 78 5.82 14.32 -0.79
N GLY A 79 6.12 13.32 -1.62
CA GLY A 79 7.46 13.11 -2.17
C GLY A 79 7.91 14.19 -3.15
N GLU A 80 6.98 14.76 -3.93
CA GLU A 80 7.30 15.86 -4.85
C GLU A 80 7.72 17.15 -4.12
N THR A 81 7.16 17.37 -2.93
CA THR A 81 7.47 18.55 -2.10
C THR A 81 8.76 18.41 -1.28
N MET A 82 9.32 17.20 -1.17
CA MET A 82 10.51 16.97 -0.35
C MET A 82 11.80 17.32 -1.11
N PRO A 83 12.83 17.82 -0.41
CA PRO A 83 14.14 18.04 -1.02
C PRO A 83 14.72 16.71 -1.50
N LYS A 84 15.23 16.72 -2.74
CA LYS A 84 15.91 15.59 -3.39
C LYS A 84 17.41 15.72 -3.23
#